data_AF-A0A849C7U1-F1
#
_entry.id   AF-A0A849C7U1-F1
#
_cell.length_a   1.000
_cell.length_b   1.000
_cell.length_c   1.000
_cell.angle_alpha   90.00
_cell.angle_beta   90.00
_cell.angle_gamma   90.00
#
_symmetry.space_group_name_H-M   'P 1'
#
loop_
_entity.id
_entity.type
_entity.pdbx_description
1 polymer ?
#
loop_
_entity_poly.entity_id
_entity_poly.type
_entity_poly.pdbx_seq_one_letter_code
_entity_poly.pdbx_strand_id
1 'polypeptide(L)'
;MGGGPDGFAVDIDALRLAAGTLRDSAESLRQQALRVDDHRFGVGNDEAGRNYSIPGMTVHRGFERLAGWLRDWGSSSAVTAAGLDTAAAEYVRNDRERAGRTGG
;
A
#
# COMPACT_ATOMS: atom_id res chain seq x y z
N MET A 1 -23.41 38.12 -16.01
CA MET A 1 -23.10 36.67 -15.92
C MET A 1 -21.59 36.54 -15.89
N GLY A 2 -21.03 36.43 -14.68
CA GLY A 2 -19.58 36.31 -14.49
C GLY A 2 -19.26 34.91 -14.00
N GLY A 3 -18.50 34.16 -14.80
CA GLY A 3 -17.89 32.91 -14.36
C GLY A 3 -16.86 33.21 -13.28
N GLY A 4 -17.09 32.70 -12.07
CA GLY A 4 -16.07 32.52 -11.05
C GLY A 4 -15.50 31.12 -11.19
N PRO A 5 -14.20 30.91 -10.93
CA PRO A 5 -13.52 29.65 -11.22
C PRO A 5 -14.24 28.52 -10.50
N ASP A 6 -14.67 27.52 -11.27
CA ASP A 6 -15.08 26.22 -10.75
C ASP A 6 -13.94 25.72 -9.87
N GLY A 7 -14.09 25.97 -8.57
CA GLY A 7 -13.10 25.58 -7.58
C GLY A 7 -12.99 24.08 -7.68
N PHE A 8 -11.81 23.58 -8.03
CA PHE A 8 -11.48 22.17 -7.91
C PHE A 8 -11.75 21.74 -6.45
N ALA A 9 -12.96 21.26 -6.19
CA ALA A 9 -13.34 20.70 -4.91
C ALA A 9 -12.72 19.32 -4.86
N VAL A 10 -11.76 19.15 -3.96
CA VAL A 10 -11.17 17.85 -3.72
C VAL A 10 -12.21 16.98 -3.02
N ASP A 11 -12.55 15.86 -3.63
CA ASP A 11 -13.44 14.86 -3.04
C ASP A 11 -12.70 14.12 -1.92
N ILE A 12 -12.94 14.58 -0.68
CA ILE A 12 -12.31 14.07 0.54
C ILE A 12 -12.73 12.62 0.80
N ASP A 13 -13.95 12.24 0.41
CA ASP A 13 -14.45 10.88 0.61
C ASP A 13 -13.81 9.91 -0.38
N ALA A 14 -13.59 10.35 -1.63
CA ALA A 14 -12.81 9.58 -2.60
C ALA A 14 -11.35 9.37 -2.15
N LEU A 15 -10.71 10.39 -1.56
CA LEU A 15 -9.34 10.25 -1.00
C LEU A 15 -9.29 9.21 0.12
N ARG A 16 -10.25 9.26 1.05
CA ARG A 16 -10.34 8.29 2.16
C ARG A 16 -10.61 6.87 1.67
N LEU A 17 -11.48 6.72 0.67
CA LEU A 17 -11.76 5.43 0.05
C LEU A 17 -10.52 4.84 -0.61
N ALA A 18 -9.76 5.66 -1.35
CA ALA A 18 -8.49 5.25 -1.95
C ALA A 18 -7.46 4.86 -0.88
N ALA A 19 -7.34 5.62 0.21
CA ALA A 19 -6.47 5.29 1.33
C ALA A 19 -6.85 3.93 1.98
N GLY A 20 -8.13 3.68 2.19
CA GLY A 20 -8.62 2.39 2.69
C GLY A 20 -8.26 1.22 1.76
N THR A 21 -8.53 1.38 0.46
CA THR A 21 -8.21 0.37 -0.56
C THR A 21 -6.71 0.03 -0.61
N LEU A 22 -5.86 1.04 -0.47
CA LEU A 22 -4.40 0.86 -0.43
C LEU A 22 -3.93 0.13 0.84
N ARG A 23 -4.57 0.38 1.99
CA ARG A 23 -4.28 -0.36 3.24
C ARG A 23 -4.68 -1.83 3.13
N ASP A 24 -5.85 -2.13 2.57
CA ASP A 24 -6.31 -3.50 2.36
C ASP A 24 -5.40 -4.26 1.38
N SER A 25 -4.94 -3.56 0.34
CA SER A 25 -3.96 -4.09 -0.62
C SER A 25 -2.62 -4.36 0.06
N ALA A 26 -2.13 -3.45 0.90
CA ALA A 26 -0.89 -3.63 1.65
C ALA A 26 -0.95 -4.84 2.60
N GLU A 27 -2.07 -5.01 3.31
CA GLU A 27 -2.26 -6.17 4.19
C GLU A 27 -2.34 -7.48 3.40
N SER A 28 -3.04 -7.48 2.26
CA SER A 28 -3.08 -8.65 1.37
C SER A 28 -1.69 -9.02 0.86
N LEU A 29 -0.90 -8.03 0.41
CA LEU A 29 0.48 -8.25 -0.04
C LEU A 29 1.37 -8.79 1.09
N ARG A 30 1.21 -8.27 2.31
CA ARG A 30 1.92 -8.75 3.51
C ARG A 30 1.60 -10.23 3.79
N GLN A 31 0.32 -10.61 3.75
CA GLN A 31 -0.10 -11.99 3.95
C GLN A 31 0.41 -12.93 2.86
N GLN A 32 0.48 -12.47 1.61
CA GLN A 32 1.07 -13.26 0.53
C GLN A 32 2.58 -13.42 0.71
N ALA A 33 3.29 -12.37 1.11
CA ALA A 33 4.71 -12.46 1.43
C ALA A 33 4.98 -13.46 2.55
N LEU A 34 4.17 -13.46 3.61
CA LEU A 34 4.25 -14.44 4.70
C LEU A 34 4.00 -15.86 4.22
N ARG A 35 3.00 -16.09 3.35
CA ARG A 35 2.73 -17.43 2.79
C ARG A 35 3.87 -17.96 1.94
N VAL A 36 4.49 -17.10 1.13
CA VAL A 36 5.68 -17.44 0.36
C VAL A 36 6.84 -17.78 1.30
N ASP A 37 6.95 -17.09 2.43
CA ASP A 37 7.97 -17.34 3.44
C ASP A 37 7.77 -18.66 4.20
N ASP A 38 6.51 -18.99 4.50
CA ASP A 38 6.13 -20.19 5.25
C ASP A 38 6.25 -21.47 4.39
N HIS A 39 6.07 -21.36 3.07
CA HIS A 39 6.21 -22.47 2.11
C HIS A 39 7.55 -22.42 1.35
N ARG A 40 8.64 -22.04 2.02
CA ARG A 40 9.96 -22.02 1.40
C ARG A 40 10.37 -23.44 0.96
N PHE A 41 10.48 -23.62 -0.34
CA PHE A 41 11.02 -24.85 -0.94
C PHE A 41 12.42 -25.14 -0.35
N GLY A 42 12.62 -26.34 0.20
CA GLY A 42 13.92 -26.81 0.70
C GLY A 42 14.32 -26.34 2.10
N VAL A 43 13.40 -25.80 2.92
CA VAL A 43 13.66 -25.49 4.34
C VAL A 43 13.19 -26.65 5.22
N GLY A 44 14.13 -27.24 5.97
CA GLY A 44 13.89 -28.46 6.77
C GLY A 44 14.59 -29.68 6.18
N ASN A 45 14.68 -30.78 6.94
CA ASN A 45 15.33 -32.04 6.58
C ASN A 45 14.67 -32.79 5.40
N ASP A 46 13.86 -32.10 4.60
CA ASP A 46 13.12 -32.64 3.47
C ASP A 46 14.08 -32.96 2.32
N GLU A 47 13.96 -34.18 1.80
CA GLU A 47 14.79 -34.73 0.72
C GLU A 47 14.87 -33.85 -0.54
N ALA A 48 13.89 -32.96 -0.74
CA ALA A 48 13.89 -31.98 -1.82
C ALA A 48 15.09 -31.01 -1.78
N GLY A 49 15.56 -30.61 -0.59
CA GLY A 49 16.73 -29.73 -0.46
C GLY A 49 18.06 -30.42 -0.78
N ARG A 50 18.16 -31.73 -0.48
CA ARG A 50 19.35 -32.54 -0.78
C ARG A 50 19.45 -32.94 -2.26
N ASN A 51 18.32 -33.23 -2.91
CA ASN A 51 18.29 -33.74 -4.28
C ASN A 51 18.27 -32.64 -5.37
N TYR A 52 17.92 -31.39 -5.04
CA TYR A 52 17.80 -30.29 -6.01
C TYR A 52 18.81 -29.15 -5.77
N SER A 53 20.03 -29.48 -5.35
CA SER A 53 20.97 -28.52 -4.75
C SER A 53 21.16 -27.20 -5.54
N ILE A 54 21.30 -27.20 -6.87
CA ILE A 54 21.44 -25.95 -7.65
C ILE A 54 20.09 -25.38 -8.14
N PRO A 55 19.18 -26.17 -8.75
CA PRO A 55 17.90 -25.64 -9.24
C PRO A 55 16.96 -25.20 -8.10
N GLY A 56 16.92 -25.94 -6.99
CA GLY A 56 16.12 -25.64 -5.81
C GLY A 56 16.58 -24.38 -5.09
N MET A 57 17.89 -24.14 -4.98
CA MET A 57 18.43 -22.87 -4.46
C MET A 57 18.05 -21.67 -5.34
N THR A 58 18.02 -21.85 -6.66
CA THR A 58 17.59 -20.79 -7.59
C THR A 58 16.11 -20.44 -7.39
N VAL A 59 15.25 -21.45 -7.26
CA VAL A 59 13.81 -21.28 -6.97
C VAL A 59 13.61 -20.61 -5.61
N HIS A 60 14.33 -21.06 -4.58
CA HIS A 60 14.30 -20.48 -3.24
C HIS A 60 14.64 -18.98 -3.25
N ARG A 61 15.76 -18.59 -3.87
CA ARG A 61 16.16 -17.18 -4.00
C ARG A 61 15.13 -16.36 -4.79
N GLY A 62 14.47 -16.97 -5.76
CA GLY A 62 13.36 -16.36 -6.49
C GLY A 62 12.18 -16.01 -5.58
N PHE A 63 11.78 -16.95 -4.72
CA PHE A 63 10.70 -16.73 -3.74
C PHE A 63 11.07 -15.68 -2.69
N GLU A 64 12.31 -15.69 -2.17
CA GLU A 64 12.79 -14.65 -1.24
C GLU A 64 12.73 -13.25 -1.88
N ARG A 65 13.15 -13.14 -3.15
CA ARG A 65 13.09 -11.88 -3.89
C ARG A 65 11.66 -11.41 -4.14
N LEU A 66 10.75 -12.31 -4.50
CA LEU A 66 9.33 -12.00 -4.65
C LEU A 66 8.71 -11.53 -3.33
N ALA A 67 9.00 -12.22 -2.22
CA ALA A 67 8.56 -11.80 -0.89
C ALA A 67 9.13 -10.43 -0.48
N GLY A 68 10.34 -10.09 -0.93
CA GLY A 68 10.90 -8.74 -0.79
C GLY A 68 10.09 -7.70 -1.55
N TRP A 69 9.84 -7.90 -2.84
CA TRP A 69 9.06 -6.97 -3.65
C TRP A 69 7.62 -6.77 -3.14
N LEU A 70 6.96 -7.84 -2.68
CA LEU A 70 5.62 -7.74 -2.09
C LEU A 70 5.62 -6.87 -0.82
N ARG A 71 6.67 -6.99 0.01
CA ARG A 71 6.84 -6.14 1.20
C ARG A 71 7.09 -4.67 0.83
N ASP A 72 7.96 -4.43 -0.14
CA ASP A 72 8.26 -3.07 -0.62
C ASP A 72 7.01 -2.39 -1.20
N TRP A 73 6.22 -3.13 -1.98
CA TRP A 73 4.95 -2.65 -2.51
C TRP A 73 3.94 -2.39 -1.41
N GLY A 74 3.79 -3.29 -0.44
CA GLY A 74 2.92 -3.08 0.72
C GLY A 74 3.30 -1.82 1.51
N SER A 75 4.60 -1.61 1.75
CA SER A 75 5.10 -0.41 2.42
C SER A 75 4.80 0.87 1.63
N SER A 76 5.02 0.86 0.30
CA SER A 76 4.71 1.99 -0.56
C SER A 76 3.22 2.34 -0.59
N SER A 77 2.35 1.32 -0.64
CA SER A 77 0.90 1.51 -0.55
C SER A 77 0.48 2.10 0.79
N ALA A 78 1.07 1.65 1.91
CA ALA A 78 0.79 2.21 3.23
C ALA A 78 1.24 3.68 3.38
N VAL A 79 2.43 4.03 2.87
CA VAL A 79 2.91 5.42 2.84
C VAL A 79 2.00 6.30 1.99
N THR A 80 1.56 5.79 0.84
CA THR A 80 0.61 6.50 -0.03
C THR A 80 -0.71 6.75 0.68
N ALA A 81 -1.26 5.73 1.36
CA ALA A 81 -2.48 5.89 2.15
C ALA A 81 -2.35 6.96 3.24
N ALA A 82 -1.22 6.97 3.97
CA ALA A 82 -0.95 7.99 4.99
C ALA A 82 -0.86 9.41 4.39
N GLY A 83 -0.29 9.55 3.18
CA GLY A 83 -0.25 10.80 2.44
C GLY A 83 -1.66 11.29 2.05
N LEU A 84 -2.52 10.39 1.57
CA LEU A 84 -3.92 10.71 1.24
C LEU A 84 -4.73 11.11 2.48
N ASP A 85 -4.56 10.41 3.60
CA ASP A 85 -5.21 10.75 4.87
C ASP A 85 -4.76 12.13 5.40
N THR A 86 -3.47 12.46 5.25
CA THR A 86 -2.90 13.78 5.60
C THR A 86 -3.50 14.87 4.72
N ALA A 87 -3.51 14.67 3.40
CA ALA A 87 -4.10 15.62 2.46
C ALA A 87 -5.59 15.87 2.76
N ALA A 88 -6.36 14.80 3.00
CA ALA A 88 -7.76 14.89 3.39
C ALA A 88 -7.96 15.75 4.66
N ALA A 89 -7.12 15.57 5.68
CA ALA A 89 -7.18 16.36 6.91
C ALA A 89 -6.85 17.85 6.67
N GLU A 90 -5.89 18.15 5.79
CA GLU A 90 -5.56 19.52 5.40
C GLU A 90 -6.68 20.18 4.61
N TYR A 91 -7.33 19.47 3.69
CA TYR A 91 -8.48 20.00 2.96
C TYR A 91 -9.65 20.35 3.89
N VAL A 92 -9.99 19.47 4.85
CA VAL A 92 -11.02 19.76 5.87
C VAL A 92 -10.67 21.01 6.69
N ARG A 93 -9.40 21.17 7.08
CA ARG A 93 -8.93 22.33 7.85
C ARG A 93 -9.08 23.62 7.05
N ASN A 94 -8.58 23.62 5.82
CA ASN A 94 -8.62 24.78 4.93
C ASN A 94 -10.05 25.19 4.58
N ASP A 95 -10.94 24.22 4.39
CA ASP A 95 -12.36 24.48 4.14
C ASP A 95 -13.04 25.18 5.33
N ARG A 96 -12.81 24.69 6.56
CA ARG A 96 -13.31 25.32 7.79
C ARG A 96 -12.78 26.74 7.98
N GLU A 97 -11.48 26.96 7.73
CA GLU A 97 -10.87 28.28 7.84
C GLU A 97 -11.46 29.27 6.83
N ARG A 98 -11.73 28.81 5.60
CA ARG A 98 -12.38 29.63 4.57
C ARG A 98 -13.82 29.97 4.95
N ALA A 99 -14.59 28.97 5.41
CA ALA A 99 -15.97 29.18 5.87
C ALA A 99 -16.06 30.17 7.05
N GLY A 100 -15.12 30.10 7.99
CA GLY A 100 -15.06 31.05 9.12
C GLY A 100 -14.67 32.48 8.72
N ARG A 101 -14.02 32.65 7.57
CA ARG A 101 -13.56 33.96 7.06
C ARG A 101 -14.58 34.66 6.15
N THR A 102 -15.52 33.91 5.59
CA THR A 102 -16.60 34.43 4.72
C THR A 102 -17.94 34.58 5.43
N GLY A 103 -18.11 33.99 6.62
CA GLY A 103 -19.34 34.03 7.41
C GLY A 103 -19.37 35.04 8.57
N GLY A 104 -18.39 35.93 8.69
CA GLY A 104 -18.32 37.02 9.68
C GLY A 104 -18.31 38.38 9.03
#